data_AF-A0A0U5ILY7-F1
#
_entry.id   AF-A0A0U5ILY7-F1
#
_cell.length_a   1.000
_cell.length_b   1.000
_cell.length_c   1.000
_cell.angle_alpha   90.00
_cell.angle_beta   90.00
_cell.angle_gamma   90.00
#
_symmetry.space_group_name_H-M   'P 1'
#
loop_
_entity.id
_entity.type
_entity.pdbx_description
1 polymer ?
#
loop_
_entity_poly.entity_id
_entity_poly.type
_entity_poly.pdbx_seq_one_letter_code
_entity_poly.pdbx_strand_id
1 'polypeptide(L)'
;MRAEALAPVYGLAEAAVGLAFPPAGRGPRIDCIDRDRFARAGYALAVDCEDPQAMEVVACGRALPGYRVRVVDEAGHERPERHEGLLEFQGPSATQGYYRNPQATQALIRDGWHATGDRAYLAGGDIHLTGRVKDLIIRGGRNLYPYEVEQALGEVPGVRKGCVVAFAAKDPELGSERLVILAESKERDPARRAELARQLRERATDILGLPPDELLLVPPRAVLKTSSGKLRRAATRDRYLAGQLSEQVRRPVWQLMRAAGSGLRARILSLPGQLYAGYAWAVFYLIAPWFWIGIMAIPSPRLRWSMARIGIRLLRRLTFVRLVVTGREHLPPTGRPFVLVANHQSYLDGLALAEAVGRPIGFVAKSELLARPIVAAFMRRMGANFVDRFDPHAGSAESGRLTEVLGRGETLAFFPEGTFREQPGLLPFRMGAFAAAAQAGVPLVPVALRGTRELMPGDGFSPRPGHAEVLIGLPIQPYGDDWEAAIGLRDRARAWIAERVTG
;
A
#
# COMPACT_ATOMS: atom_id res chain seq x y z
N MET A 1 -16.93 4.25 -45.98
CA MET A 1 -18.17 3.88 -45.26
C MET A 1 -18.71 5.16 -44.65
N ARG A 2 -20.02 5.46 -44.76
CA ARG A 2 -20.61 6.64 -44.09
C ARG A 2 -20.60 6.42 -42.58
N ALA A 3 -20.34 7.44 -41.77
CA ALA A 3 -20.22 7.29 -40.31
C ALA A 3 -21.53 6.80 -39.69
N GLU A 4 -22.66 7.19 -40.27
CA GLU A 4 -24.03 6.83 -39.90
C GLU A 4 -24.35 5.35 -40.15
N ALA A 5 -23.52 4.64 -40.92
CA ALA A 5 -23.68 3.22 -41.18
C ALA A 5 -23.16 2.33 -40.03
N LEU A 6 -22.40 2.90 -39.08
CA LEU A 6 -21.92 2.17 -37.90
C LEU A 6 -22.95 2.28 -36.76
N ALA A 7 -23.33 1.13 -36.20
CA ALA A 7 -24.26 1.04 -35.09
C ALA A 7 -23.63 0.19 -33.96
N PRO A 8 -23.10 0.82 -32.90
CA PRO A 8 -22.71 0.09 -31.70
C PRO A 8 -23.95 -0.49 -31.03
N VAL A 9 -23.98 -1.82 -30.87
CA VAL A 9 -25.11 -2.56 -30.31
C VAL A 9 -24.65 -3.42 -29.15
N TYR A 10 -25.57 -3.78 -28.25
CA TYR A 10 -25.29 -4.70 -27.15
C TYR A 10 -26.16 -5.94 -27.21
N GLY A 11 -25.56 -7.06 -26.81
CA GLY A 11 -26.10 -8.39 -26.96
C GLY A 11 -25.36 -9.46 -26.17
N LEU A 12 -26.10 -10.48 -25.74
CA LEU A 12 -25.62 -11.60 -24.94
C LEU A 12 -26.46 -12.86 -25.23
N ALA A 13 -25.90 -14.03 -24.94
CA ALA A 13 -26.55 -15.32 -25.22
C ALA A 13 -27.81 -15.51 -24.38
N GLU A 14 -27.82 -14.97 -23.15
CA GLU A 14 -28.95 -15.01 -22.23
C GLU A 14 -30.16 -14.23 -22.76
N ALA A 15 -29.97 -13.31 -23.72
CA ALA A 15 -31.04 -12.61 -24.45
C ALA A 15 -31.19 -13.13 -25.90
N ALA A 16 -30.77 -14.38 -26.15
CA ALA A 16 -30.55 -15.00 -27.46
C ALA A 16 -29.44 -14.36 -28.30
N VAL A 17 -29.51 -13.04 -28.55
CA VAL A 17 -28.44 -12.32 -29.26
C VAL A 17 -28.41 -10.84 -28.99
N GLY A 18 -29.53 -10.12 -29.11
CA GLY A 18 -29.57 -8.66 -29.16
C GLY A 18 -30.45 -8.09 -28.06
N LEU A 19 -29.95 -7.06 -27.39
CA LEU A 19 -30.65 -6.41 -26.27
C LEU A 19 -30.83 -4.90 -26.49
N ALA A 20 -29.82 -4.22 -27.03
CA ALA A 20 -29.88 -2.78 -27.23
C ALA A 20 -29.31 -2.33 -28.58
N PHE A 21 -30.03 -1.40 -29.21
CA PHE A 21 -29.73 -0.87 -30.54
C PHE A 21 -29.92 0.64 -30.59
N PRO A 22 -29.04 1.38 -31.29
CA PRO A 22 -29.26 2.79 -31.56
C PRO A 22 -30.37 2.94 -32.61
N PRO A 23 -31.08 4.08 -32.65
CA PRO A 23 -31.91 4.43 -33.79
C PRO A 23 -31.12 4.32 -35.10
N ALA A 24 -31.77 3.80 -36.15
CA ALA A 24 -31.14 3.63 -37.45
C ALA A 24 -30.63 4.96 -38.01
N GLY A 25 -29.42 4.96 -38.58
CA GLY A 25 -28.79 6.15 -39.15
C GLY A 25 -28.25 7.16 -38.14
N ARG A 26 -28.31 6.90 -36.82
CA ARG A 26 -27.75 7.80 -35.79
C ARG A 26 -26.23 7.91 -35.84
N GLY A 27 -25.54 6.86 -36.30
CA GLY A 27 -24.10 6.71 -36.12
C GLY A 27 -23.70 6.42 -34.66
N PRO A 28 -22.39 6.19 -34.41
CA PRO A 28 -21.87 5.97 -33.07
C PRO A 28 -21.92 7.27 -32.26
N ARG A 29 -22.27 7.15 -30.97
CA ARG A 29 -22.13 8.23 -29.99
C ARG A 29 -21.13 7.79 -28.93
N ILE A 30 -20.27 8.71 -28.54
CA ILE A 30 -19.25 8.53 -27.52
C ILE A 30 -19.58 9.53 -26.41
N ASP A 31 -19.76 9.05 -25.19
CA ASP A 31 -19.88 9.87 -23.99
C ASP A 31 -18.49 9.99 -23.37
N CYS A 32 -17.99 11.22 -23.26
CA CYS A 32 -16.70 11.53 -22.68
C CYS A 32 -16.91 11.92 -21.23
N ILE A 33 -16.36 11.13 -20.32
CA ILE A 33 -16.62 11.25 -18.88
C ILE A 33 -15.34 11.45 -18.08
N ASP A 34 -15.45 12.14 -16.94
CA ASP A 34 -14.35 12.31 -15.99
C ASP A 34 -13.90 10.94 -15.46
N ARG A 35 -12.71 10.50 -15.88
CA ARG A 35 -12.13 9.21 -15.53
C ARG A 35 -11.94 9.03 -14.03
N ASP A 36 -11.44 10.05 -13.35
CA ASP A 36 -11.04 9.94 -11.95
C ASP A 36 -12.25 9.87 -11.03
N ARG A 37 -13.27 10.68 -11.32
CA ARG A 37 -14.55 10.65 -10.63
C ARG A 37 -15.29 9.35 -10.92
N PHE A 38 -15.26 8.88 -12.16
CA PHE A 38 -15.86 7.60 -12.52
C PHE A 38 -15.18 6.42 -11.80
N ALA A 39 -13.85 6.37 -11.79
CA ALA A 39 -13.07 5.32 -11.13
C ALA A 39 -13.27 5.27 -9.60
N ARG A 40 -13.51 6.41 -8.94
CA ARG A 40 -13.66 6.48 -7.46
C ARG A 40 -15.10 6.28 -7.00
N ALA A 41 -16.06 6.87 -7.70
CA ALA A 41 -17.44 6.99 -7.23
C ALA A 41 -18.46 6.29 -8.15
N GLY A 42 -18.04 5.79 -9.31
CA GLY A 42 -18.95 5.22 -10.31
C GLY A 42 -19.91 6.25 -10.90
N TYR A 43 -19.56 7.54 -10.88
CA TYR A 43 -20.39 8.62 -11.42
C TYR A 43 -19.81 9.14 -12.73
N ALA A 44 -20.56 8.98 -13.82
CA ALA A 44 -20.19 9.32 -15.19
C ALA A 44 -20.44 10.82 -15.47
N LEU A 45 -19.63 11.69 -14.87
CA LEU A 45 -19.72 13.14 -15.12
C LEU A 45 -19.25 13.45 -16.54
N ALA A 46 -20.10 14.07 -17.36
CA ALA A 46 -19.72 14.50 -18.71
C ALA A 46 -18.61 15.57 -18.67
N VAL A 47 -17.61 15.42 -19.53
CA VAL A 47 -16.52 16.37 -19.77
C VAL A 47 -16.30 16.56 -21.27
N ASP A 48 -15.44 17.50 -21.64
CA ASP A 48 -15.02 17.63 -23.04
C ASP A 48 -14.21 16.39 -23.47
N CYS A 49 -14.41 15.91 -24.70
CA CYS A 49 -13.64 14.79 -25.24
C CYS A 49 -12.17 15.15 -25.49
N GLU A 50 -11.84 16.43 -25.59
CA GLU A 50 -10.45 16.90 -25.67
C GLU A 50 -9.74 16.93 -24.30
N ASP A 51 -10.46 16.71 -23.19
CA ASP A 51 -9.86 16.65 -21.87
C ASP A 51 -8.89 15.46 -21.75
N PRO A 52 -7.63 15.67 -21.34
CA PRO A 52 -6.67 14.58 -21.12
C PRO A 52 -7.13 13.51 -20.11
N GLN A 53 -8.05 13.86 -19.20
CA GLN A 53 -8.67 12.98 -18.23
C GLN A 53 -10.00 12.39 -18.70
N ALA A 54 -10.44 12.68 -19.93
CA ALA A 54 -11.62 12.05 -20.50
C ALA A 54 -11.44 10.54 -20.63
N MET A 55 -12.49 9.82 -20.29
CA MET A 55 -12.70 8.41 -20.63
C MET A 55 -13.84 8.34 -21.64
N GLU A 56 -13.58 7.73 -22.79
CA GLU A 56 -14.57 7.55 -23.85
C GLU A 56 -15.40 6.28 -23.59
N VAL A 57 -16.72 6.41 -23.53
CA VAL A 57 -17.64 5.28 -23.38
C VAL A 57 -18.66 5.30 -24.51
N VAL A 58 -18.75 4.20 -25.25
CA VAL A 58 -19.63 4.10 -26.42
C VAL A 58 -21.08 3.86 -25.99
N ALA A 59 -22.00 4.64 -26.56
CA ALA A 59 -23.44 4.42 -26.42
C ALA A 59 -23.89 3.21 -27.24
N CYS A 60 -24.32 2.15 -26.57
CA CYS A 60 -24.76 0.89 -27.20
C CYS A 60 -26.24 0.88 -27.62
N GLY A 61 -26.92 2.02 -27.53
CA GLY A 61 -28.33 2.13 -27.92
C GLY A 61 -29.30 1.96 -26.77
N ARG A 62 -30.58 1.86 -27.13
CA ARG A 62 -31.71 1.71 -26.20
C ARG A 62 -32.20 0.27 -26.21
N ALA A 63 -32.85 -0.15 -25.13
CA ALA A 63 -33.48 -1.46 -25.07
C ALA A 63 -34.45 -1.66 -26.25
N LEU A 64 -34.45 -2.87 -26.83
CA LEU A 64 -35.38 -3.24 -27.89
C LEU A 64 -36.84 -3.20 -27.39
N PRO A 65 -37.83 -3.01 -28.29
CA PRO A 65 -39.25 -3.09 -27.93
C PRO A 65 -39.58 -4.40 -27.19
N GLY A 66 -40.34 -4.30 -26.10
CA GLY A 66 -40.68 -5.44 -25.23
C GLY A 66 -39.58 -5.86 -24.25
N TYR A 67 -38.39 -5.23 -24.31
CA TYR A 67 -37.36 -5.40 -23.30
C TYR A 67 -37.39 -4.28 -22.27
N ARG A 68 -37.04 -4.62 -21.04
CA ARG A 68 -36.74 -3.67 -19.98
C ARG A 68 -35.30 -3.88 -19.55
N VAL A 69 -34.62 -2.78 -19.26
CA VAL A 69 -33.26 -2.78 -18.73
C VAL A 69 -33.22 -1.87 -17.52
N ARG A 70 -32.38 -2.21 -16.55
CA ARG A 70 -32.09 -1.36 -15.40
C ARG A 70 -30.64 -1.52 -15.00
N VAL A 71 -30.14 -0.50 -14.32
CA VAL A 71 -28.84 -0.53 -13.68
C VAL A 71 -29.08 -0.52 -12.17
N VAL A 72 -28.53 -1.48 -11.45
CA VAL A 72 -28.75 -1.64 -10.00
C VAL A 72 -27.43 -1.62 -9.22
N ASP A 73 -27.48 -1.23 -7.94
CA ASP A 73 -26.35 -1.47 -7.03
C ASP A 73 -26.26 -2.94 -6.59
N GLU A 74 -25.29 -3.23 -5.72
CA GLU A 74 -25.07 -4.57 -5.15
C GLU A 74 -26.24 -5.05 -4.27
N ALA A 75 -27.06 -4.13 -3.75
CA ALA A 75 -28.25 -4.45 -2.97
C ALA A 75 -29.50 -4.64 -3.85
N GLY A 76 -29.38 -4.42 -5.17
CA GLY A 76 -30.47 -4.56 -6.13
C GLY A 76 -31.35 -3.32 -6.31
N HIS A 77 -30.96 -2.17 -5.74
CA HIS A 77 -31.70 -0.92 -5.93
C HIS A 77 -31.31 -0.24 -7.24
N GLU A 78 -32.31 0.26 -7.96
CA GLU A 78 -32.08 0.98 -9.21
C GLU A 78 -31.27 2.25 -9.00
N ARG A 79 -30.31 2.45 -9.90
CA ARG A 79 -29.40 3.58 -9.89
C ARG A 79 -29.94 4.70 -10.77
N PRO A 80 -29.77 5.96 -10.35
CA PRO A 80 -30.13 7.10 -11.18
C PRO A 80 -29.23 7.16 -12.42
N GLU A 81 -29.63 7.99 -13.38
CA GLU A 81 -28.87 8.25 -14.59
C GLU A 81 -27.41 8.61 -14.27
N ARG A 82 -26.49 8.21 -15.15
CA ARG A 82 -25.04 8.42 -15.05
C ARG A 82 -24.36 7.77 -13.84
N HIS A 83 -25.06 6.92 -13.08
CA HIS A 83 -24.44 6.13 -12.03
C HIS A 83 -24.22 4.70 -12.50
N GLU A 84 -22.98 4.23 -12.36
CA GLU A 84 -22.60 2.86 -12.70
C GLU A 84 -23.24 1.87 -11.72
N GLY A 85 -23.62 0.72 -12.26
CA GLY A 85 -24.06 -0.44 -11.50
C GLY A 85 -24.05 -1.69 -12.37
N LEU A 86 -24.76 -2.71 -11.89
CA LEU A 86 -24.96 -3.99 -12.57
C LEU A 86 -26.10 -3.85 -13.57
N LEU A 87 -25.87 -4.22 -14.82
CA LEU A 87 -26.91 -4.22 -15.84
C LEU A 87 -27.76 -5.48 -15.70
N GLU A 88 -29.07 -5.30 -15.60
CA GLU A 88 -30.06 -6.36 -15.61
C GLU A 88 -31.08 -6.11 -16.71
N PHE A 89 -31.66 -7.20 -17.24
CA PHE A 89 -32.69 -7.09 -18.27
C PHE A 89 -33.85 -8.06 -18.04
N GLN A 90 -34.96 -7.73 -18.70
CA GLN A 90 -36.13 -8.59 -18.88
C GLN A 90 -36.58 -8.49 -20.32
N GLY A 91 -37.09 -9.57 -20.89
CA GLY A 91 -37.68 -9.52 -22.23
C GLY A 91 -38.10 -10.88 -22.77
N PRO A 92 -38.75 -10.88 -23.94
CA PRO A 92 -39.39 -12.06 -24.52
C PRO A 92 -38.39 -13.16 -24.92
N SER A 93 -37.14 -12.80 -25.26
CA SER A 93 -36.10 -13.78 -25.62
C SER A 93 -35.14 -14.09 -24.47
N ALA A 94 -35.49 -13.73 -23.23
CA ALA A 94 -34.67 -14.08 -22.08
C ALA A 94 -34.65 -15.60 -21.87
N THR A 95 -33.47 -16.15 -21.59
CA THR A 95 -33.28 -17.58 -21.35
C THR A 95 -34.07 -18.06 -20.12
N GLN A 96 -34.49 -19.32 -20.12
CA GLN A 96 -35.05 -19.98 -18.93
C GLN A 96 -33.96 -20.41 -17.92
N GLY A 97 -32.68 -20.33 -18.30
CA GLY A 97 -31.55 -20.66 -17.45
C GLY A 97 -30.44 -21.42 -18.17
N TYR A 98 -29.48 -21.90 -17.39
CA TYR A 98 -28.39 -22.74 -17.89
C TYR A 98 -28.76 -24.22 -17.85
N TYR A 99 -28.40 -24.94 -18.91
CA TYR A 99 -28.66 -26.38 -19.04
C TYR A 99 -27.97 -27.17 -17.91
N ARG A 100 -28.78 -27.94 -17.16
CA ARG A 100 -28.33 -28.79 -16.04
C ARG A 100 -27.49 -28.07 -14.98
N ASN A 101 -27.71 -26.77 -14.78
CA ASN A 101 -27.00 -26.00 -13.75
C ASN A 101 -27.98 -25.10 -12.96
N PRO A 102 -28.79 -25.68 -12.06
CA PRO A 102 -29.83 -24.95 -11.33
C PRO A 102 -29.25 -23.84 -10.44
N GLN A 103 -28.06 -24.02 -9.87
CA GLN A 103 -27.38 -23.01 -9.04
C GLN A 103 -27.03 -21.77 -9.87
N ALA A 104 -26.43 -21.94 -11.05
CA ALA A 104 -26.12 -20.82 -11.93
C ALA A 104 -27.38 -20.15 -12.49
N THR A 105 -28.44 -20.92 -12.78
CA THR A 105 -29.75 -20.38 -13.19
C THR A 105 -30.36 -19.50 -12.10
N GLN A 106 -30.32 -19.95 -10.84
CA GLN A 106 -30.84 -19.18 -9.71
C GLN A 106 -30.03 -17.90 -9.47
N ALA A 107 -28.71 -17.93 -9.69
CA ALA A 107 -27.87 -16.74 -9.60
C ALA A 107 -28.09 -15.76 -10.76
N LEU A 108 -28.48 -16.26 -11.94
CA LEU A 108 -28.78 -15.48 -13.14
C LEU A 108 -30.10 -14.72 -13.01
N ILE A 109 -31.15 -15.37 -12.49
CA ILE A 109 -32.53 -14.85 -12.51
C ILE A 109 -32.95 -14.47 -11.09
N ARG A 110 -33.17 -13.17 -10.84
CA ARG A 110 -33.63 -12.62 -9.55
C ARG A 110 -34.85 -11.76 -9.76
N ASP A 111 -35.96 -12.09 -9.10
CA ASP A 111 -37.23 -11.35 -9.22
C ASP A 111 -37.66 -11.11 -10.68
N GLY A 112 -37.44 -12.13 -11.52
CA GLY A 112 -37.71 -12.11 -12.95
C GLY A 112 -36.69 -11.36 -13.80
N TRP A 113 -35.70 -10.67 -13.22
CA TRP A 113 -34.61 -10.00 -13.92
C TRP A 113 -33.40 -10.91 -14.15
N HIS A 114 -32.80 -10.81 -15.34
CA HIS A 114 -31.61 -11.56 -15.71
C HIS A 114 -30.37 -10.67 -15.55
N ALA A 115 -29.45 -11.12 -14.70
CA ALA A 115 -28.16 -10.48 -14.53
C ALA A 115 -27.26 -10.72 -15.76
N THR A 116 -26.75 -9.65 -16.38
CA THR A 116 -25.87 -9.79 -17.55
C THR A 116 -24.43 -10.15 -17.18
N GLY A 117 -24.02 -9.82 -15.95
CA GLY A 117 -22.62 -9.85 -15.52
C GLY A 117 -21.77 -8.70 -16.05
N ASP A 118 -22.39 -7.73 -16.71
CA ASP A 118 -21.77 -6.51 -17.24
C ASP A 118 -22.12 -5.30 -16.34
N ARG A 119 -21.20 -4.34 -16.28
CA ARG A 119 -21.37 -3.05 -15.61
C ARG A 119 -21.72 -1.97 -16.64
N ALA A 120 -22.63 -1.09 -16.27
CA ALA A 120 -23.10 -0.04 -17.16
C ALA A 120 -23.65 1.16 -16.37
N TYR A 121 -23.83 2.28 -17.07
CA TYR A 121 -24.73 3.35 -16.66
C TYR A 121 -25.70 3.67 -17.81
N LEU A 122 -26.80 4.33 -17.46
CA LEU A 122 -27.75 4.87 -18.44
C LEU A 122 -27.49 6.36 -18.60
N ALA A 123 -27.53 6.88 -19.83
CA ALA A 123 -27.50 8.32 -20.11
C ALA A 123 -28.26 8.64 -21.41
N GLY A 124 -29.18 9.61 -21.39
CA GLY A 124 -29.99 9.99 -22.56
C GLY A 124 -30.88 8.86 -23.11
N GLY A 125 -31.18 7.88 -22.25
CA GLY A 125 -31.87 6.63 -22.60
C GLY A 125 -30.98 5.56 -23.27
N ASP A 126 -29.70 5.84 -23.52
CA ASP A 126 -28.74 4.88 -24.04
C ASP A 126 -28.01 4.14 -22.91
N ILE A 127 -27.70 2.86 -23.17
CA ILE A 127 -26.87 2.03 -22.29
C ILE A 127 -25.40 2.24 -22.66
N HIS A 128 -24.59 2.55 -21.66
CA HIS A 128 -23.14 2.71 -21.79
C HIS A 128 -22.45 1.60 -21.00
N LEU A 129 -21.85 0.63 -21.70
CA LEU A 129 -21.14 -0.47 -21.06
C LEU A 129 -19.73 -0.04 -20.64
N THR A 130 -19.38 -0.35 -19.41
CA THR A 130 -18.10 0.08 -18.82
C THR A 130 -17.16 -1.09 -18.56
N GLY A 131 -17.71 -2.30 -18.37
CA GLY A 131 -16.90 -3.50 -18.28
C GLY A 131 -17.66 -4.73 -17.83
N ARG A 132 -16.91 -5.79 -17.52
CA ARG A 132 -17.45 -7.01 -16.92
C ARG A 132 -17.17 -7.04 -15.43
N VAL A 133 -18.13 -7.49 -14.64
CA VAL A 133 -17.98 -7.61 -13.18
C VAL A 133 -16.73 -8.43 -12.83
N LYS A 134 -16.51 -9.54 -13.53
CA LYS A 134 -15.35 -10.43 -13.30
C LYS A 134 -14.02 -9.89 -13.81
N ASP A 135 -14.05 -8.85 -14.64
CA ASP A 135 -12.85 -8.24 -15.22
C ASP A 135 -12.49 -6.92 -14.54
N LEU A 136 -13.36 -6.35 -13.70
CA LEU A 136 -13.07 -5.15 -12.93
C LEU A 136 -11.91 -5.40 -11.97
N ILE A 137 -10.94 -4.49 -11.95
CA ILE A 137 -9.80 -4.54 -11.04
C ILE A 137 -9.98 -3.45 -9.99
N ILE A 138 -9.98 -3.81 -8.71
CA ILE A 138 -10.14 -2.84 -7.62
C ILE A 138 -8.79 -2.63 -6.94
N ARG A 139 -8.25 -1.41 -7.00
CA ARG A 139 -6.93 -1.11 -6.44
C ARG A 139 -6.86 0.30 -5.89
N GLY A 140 -6.40 0.42 -4.63
CA GLY A 140 -6.25 1.73 -3.97
C GLY A 140 -7.55 2.51 -3.84
N GLY A 141 -8.69 1.82 -3.66
CA GLY A 141 -10.02 2.44 -3.61
C GLY A 141 -10.53 2.95 -4.96
N ARG A 142 -9.96 2.48 -6.07
CA ARG A 142 -10.36 2.84 -7.44
C ARG A 142 -10.72 1.61 -8.25
N ASN A 143 -11.75 1.76 -9.08
CA ASN A 143 -12.16 0.82 -10.12
C ASN A 143 -11.32 1.06 -11.37
N LEU A 144 -10.53 0.07 -11.76
CA LEU A 144 -9.72 0.10 -12.97
C LEU A 144 -10.36 -0.79 -14.04
N TYR A 145 -10.54 -0.23 -15.23
CA TYR A 145 -11.18 -0.88 -16.37
C TYR A 145 -10.10 -1.41 -17.32
N PRO A 146 -9.86 -2.74 -17.39
CA PRO A 146 -8.74 -3.29 -18.16
C PRO A 146 -8.72 -2.86 -19.63
N TYR A 147 -9.89 -2.74 -20.24
CA TYR A 147 -10.03 -2.41 -21.66
C TYR A 147 -9.32 -1.12 -22.04
N GLU A 148 -9.38 -0.12 -21.17
CA GLU A 148 -8.80 1.20 -21.42
C GLU A 148 -7.28 1.13 -21.55
N VAL A 149 -6.63 0.52 -20.55
CA VAL A 149 -5.18 0.33 -20.59
C VAL A 149 -4.77 -0.66 -21.68
N GLU A 150 -5.55 -1.71 -21.94
CA GLU A 150 -5.27 -2.68 -23.00
C GLU A 150 -5.31 -2.05 -24.39
N GLN A 151 -6.31 -1.21 -24.67
CA GLN A 151 -6.44 -0.50 -25.94
C GLN A 151 -5.29 0.48 -26.13
N ALA A 152 -5.06 1.35 -25.14
CA ALA A 152 -4.03 2.38 -25.25
C ALA A 152 -2.62 1.80 -25.40
N LEU A 153 -2.29 0.74 -24.64
CA LEU A 153 -1.01 0.04 -24.79
C LEU A 153 -0.94 -0.74 -26.11
N GLY A 154 -2.08 -1.19 -26.64
CA GLY A 154 -2.17 -1.89 -27.92
C GLY A 154 -1.86 -1.01 -29.14
N GLU A 155 -1.95 0.32 -29.01
CA GLU A 155 -1.58 1.27 -30.06
C GLU A 155 -0.08 1.66 -30.04
N VAL A 156 0.66 1.27 -28.98
CA VAL A 156 2.10 1.58 -28.89
C VAL A 156 2.89 0.77 -29.93
N PRO A 157 3.73 1.42 -30.77
CA PRO A 157 4.55 0.73 -31.75
C PRO A 157 5.41 -0.37 -31.12
N GLY A 158 5.40 -1.55 -31.72
CA GLY A 158 6.10 -2.73 -31.19
C GLY A 158 5.25 -3.63 -30.30
N VAL A 159 4.05 -3.18 -29.87
CA VAL A 159 3.01 -4.04 -29.29
C VAL A 159 2.10 -4.56 -30.39
N ARG A 160 1.69 -5.82 -30.29
CA ARG A 160 0.71 -6.40 -31.21
C ARG A 160 -0.69 -5.93 -30.83
N LYS A 161 -1.32 -5.16 -31.72
CA LYS A 161 -2.67 -4.61 -31.53
C LYS A 161 -3.68 -5.67 -31.07
N GLY A 162 -4.47 -5.30 -30.06
CA GLY A 162 -5.47 -6.18 -29.43
C GLY A 162 -4.90 -7.43 -28.78
N CYS A 163 -3.60 -7.45 -28.43
CA CYS A 163 -2.93 -8.57 -27.74
C CYS A 163 -2.26 -8.09 -26.46
N VAL A 164 -2.96 -7.20 -25.73
CA VAL A 164 -2.61 -6.75 -24.38
C VAL A 164 -3.70 -7.24 -23.45
N VAL A 165 -3.33 -7.72 -22.27
CA VAL A 165 -4.26 -8.19 -21.23
C VAL A 165 -3.82 -7.65 -19.88
N ALA A 166 -4.73 -6.97 -19.18
CA ALA A 166 -4.55 -6.52 -17.81
C ALA A 166 -5.48 -7.29 -16.86
N PHE A 167 -4.95 -7.72 -15.72
CA PHE A 167 -5.72 -8.45 -14.71
C PHE A 167 -5.16 -8.26 -13.30
N ALA A 168 -6.04 -8.44 -12.31
CA ALA A 168 -5.66 -8.65 -10.93
C ALA A 168 -5.13 -10.09 -10.74
N ALA A 169 -3.95 -10.20 -10.15
CA ALA A 169 -3.40 -11.46 -9.65
C ALA A 169 -3.30 -11.38 -8.13
N LYS A 170 -3.89 -12.33 -7.41
CA LYS A 170 -3.71 -12.38 -5.95
C LYS A 170 -2.24 -12.60 -5.65
N ASP A 171 -1.68 -11.75 -4.79
CA ASP A 171 -0.39 -12.02 -4.16
C ASP A 171 -0.58 -13.13 -3.13
N PRO A 172 0.01 -14.33 -3.33
CA PRO A 172 -0.10 -15.42 -2.36
C PRO A 172 0.51 -15.06 -0.98
N GLU A 173 1.31 -14.00 -0.88
CA GLU A 173 2.08 -13.60 0.31
C GLU A 173 1.47 -12.43 1.08
N LEU A 174 0.75 -11.54 0.40
CA LEU A 174 0.20 -10.30 0.98
C LEU A 174 -1.33 -10.30 1.05
N GLY A 175 -2.00 -11.23 0.38
CA GLY A 175 -3.46 -11.22 0.22
C GLY A 175 -3.99 -10.07 -0.65
N SER A 176 -3.13 -9.10 -1.01
CA SER A 176 -3.46 -7.96 -1.88
C SER A 176 -3.47 -8.35 -3.35
N GLU A 177 -4.32 -7.71 -4.13
CA GLU A 177 -4.34 -7.85 -5.59
C GLU A 177 -3.18 -7.07 -6.23
N ARG A 178 -2.38 -7.75 -7.05
CA ARG A 178 -1.36 -7.17 -7.91
C ARG A 178 -1.93 -6.88 -9.29
N LEU A 179 -1.63 -5.72 -9.85
CA LEU A 179 -1.97 -5.37 -11.22
C LEU A 179 -0.88 -5.89 -12.17
N VAL A 180 -1.23 -6.87 -12.99
CA VAL A 180 -0.34 -7.48 -13.98
C VAL A 180 -0.82 -7.11 -15.39
N ILE A 181 0.11 -6.68 -16.23
CA ILE A 181 -0.12 -6.38 -17.64
C ILE A 181 0.79 -7.26 -18.50
N LEU A 182 0.19 -7.97 -19.46
CA LEU A 182 0.89 -8.75 -20.47
C LEU A 182 0.67 -8.10 -21.83
N ALA A 183 1.75 -7.83 -22.57
CA ALA A 183 1.69 -7.29 -23.91
C ALA A 183 2.48 -8.17 -24.89
N GLU A 184 1.83 -8.65 -25.95
CA GLU A 184 2.52 -9.40 -26.99
C GLU A 184 3.42 -8.49 -27.82
N SER A 185 4.69 -8.87 -27.98
CA SER A 185 5.62 -8.18 -28.89
C SER A 185 6.42 -9.19 -29.71
N LYS A 186 6.75 -8.80 -30.95
CA LYS A 186 7.69 -9.53 -31.82
C LYS A 186 9.15 -9.10 -31.59
N GLU A 187 9.39 -8.05 -30.81
CA GLU A 187 10.73 -7.51 -30.58
C GLU A 187 11.57 -8.51 -29.79
N ARG A 188 12.77 -8.78 -30.31
CA ARG A 188 13.74 -9.76 -29.78
C ARG A 188 14.99 -9.10 -29.23
N ASP A 189 15.31 -7.89 -29.69
CA ASP A 189 16.48 -7.14 -29.22
C ASP A 189 16.31 -6.73 -27.74
N PRO A 190 17.23 -7.10 -26.84
CA PRO A 190 17.08 -6.81 -25.41
C PRO A 190 16.97 -5.32 -25.07
N ALA A 191 17.69 -4.45 -25.77
CA ALA A 191 17.68 -3.01 -25.50
C ALA A 191 16.34 -2.39 -25.92
N ARG A 192 15.86 -2.71 -27.13
CA ARG A 192 14.55 -2.27 -27.63
C ARG A 192 13.40 -2.85 -26.81
N ARG A 193 13.51 -4.09 -26.34
CA ARG A 193 12.52 -4.69 -25.41
C ARG A 193 12.46 -3.95 -24.08
N ALA A 194 13.62 -3.60 -23.50
CA ALA A 194 13.67 -2.86 -22.24
C ALA A 194 13.04 -1.47 -22.39
N GLU A 195 13.35 -0.79 -23.48
CA GLU A 195 12.81 0.53 -23.81
C GLU A 195 11.29 0.48 -24.05
N LEU A 196 10.81 -0.48 -24.85
CA LEU A 196 9.37 -0.69 -25.04
C LEU A 196 8.66 -0.97 -23.71
N ALA A 197 9.22 -1.82 -22.85
CA ALA A 197 8.64 -2.11 -21.55
C ALA A 197 8.59 -0.88 -20.62
N ARG A 198 9.57 0.04 -20.73
CA ARG A 198 9.58 1.32 -20.00
C ARG A 198 8.47 2.24 -20.50
N GLN A 199 8.37 2.45 -21.82
CA GLN A 199 7.32 3.25 -22.44
C GLN A 199 5.92 2.76 -22.08
N LEU A 200 5.70 1.45 -22.13
CA LEU A 200 4.41 0.86 -21.75
C LEU A 200 4.08 1.06 -20.27
N ARG A 201 5.07 1.02 -19.36
CA ARG A 201 4.82 1.27 -17.93
C ARG A 201 4.45 2.71 -17.66
N GLU A 202 5.14 3.65 -18.29
CA GLU A 202 4.84 5.08 -18.20
C GLU A 202 3.41 5.33 -18.69
N ARG A 203 3.09 4.88 -19.90
CA ARG A 203 1.74 5.04 -20.47
C ARG A 203 0.65 4.37 -19.64
N ALA A 204 0.91 3.18 -19.09
CA ALA A 204 -0.03 2.50 -18.20
C ALA A 204 -0.24 3.29 -16.90
N THR A 205 0.81 3.88 -16.34
CA THR A 205 0.74 4.67 -15.11
C THR A 205 -0.10 5.94 -15.33
N ASP A 206 0.06 6.61 -16.47
CA ASP A 206 -0.72 7.80 -16.81
C ASP A 206 -2.23 7.49 -16.87
N ILE A 207 -2.59 6.35 -17.48
CA ILE A 207 -3.98 5.94 -17.68
C ILE A 207 -4.63 5.48 -16.38
N LEU A 208 -3.91 4.66 -15.62
CA LEU A 208 -4.42 4.02 -14.40
C LEU A 208 -4.26 4.91 -13.16
N GLY A 209 -3.46 5.98 -13.26
CA GLY A 209 -3.02 6.83 -12.14
C GLY A 209 -2.19 6.11 -11.08
N LEU A 210 -1.72 4.90 -11.37
CA LEU A 210 -0.86 4.09 -10.50
C LEU A 210 -0.06 3.09 -11.34
N PRO A 211 1.20 2.80 -10.96
CA PRO A 211 2.03 1.90 -11.74
C PRO A 211 1.54 0.44 -11.63
N PRO A 212 1.55 -0.32 -12.74
CA PRO A 212 1.34 -1.76 -12.67
C PRO A 212 2.46 -2.41 -11.83
N ASP A 213 2.11 -3.42 -11.04
CA ASP A 213 3.11 -4.17 -10.26
C ASP A 213 4.03 -4.97 -11.16
N GLU A 214 3.48 -5.46 -12.28
CA GLU A 214 4.23 -6.21 -13.27
C GLU A 214 3.75 -5.89 -14.68
N LEU A 215 4.72 -5.65 -15.57
CA LEU A 215 4.48 -5.50 -16.99
C LEU A 215 5.46 -6.39 -17.75
N LEU A 216 4.92 -7.35 -18.50
CA LEU A 216 5.70 -8.34 -19.24
C LEU A 216 5.46 -8.24 -20.75
N LEU A 217 6.55 -8.14 -21.50
CA LEU A 217 6.55 -8.37 -22.94
C LEU A 217 6.63 -9.87 -23.21
N VAL A 218 5.51 -10.44 -23.64
CA VAL A 218 5.38 -11.87 -23.93
C VAL A 218 5.48 -12.15 -25.43
N PRO A 219 5.90 -13.37 -25.86
CA PRO A 219 5.95 -13.70 -27.27
C PRO A 219 4.55 -13.75 -27.89
N PRO A 220 4.43 -13.67 -29.22
CA PRO A 220 3.14 -13.81 -29.90
C PRO A 220 2.45 -15.14 -29.55
N ARG A 221 1.11 -15.11 -29.43
CA ARG A 221 0.23 -16.24 -29.02
C ARG A 221 0.27 -16.60 -27.53
N ALA A 222 0.93 -15.79 -26.70
CA ALA A 222 0.87 -15.93 -25.25
C ALA A 222 -0.49 -15.46 -24.69
N VAL A 223 -1.08 -14.42 -25.28
CA VAL A 223 -2.40 -13.89 -24.89
C VAL A 223 -3.49 -14.73 -25.56
N LEU A 224 -4.34 -15.35 -24.74
CA LEU A 224 -5.39 -16.24 -25.23
C LEU A 224 -6.59 -15.44 -25.76
N LYS A 225 -7.14 -15.92 -26.88
CA LYS A 225 -8.35 -15.37 -27.49
C LYS A 225 -9.40 -16.47 -27.70
N THR A 226 -10.66 -16.06 -27.76
CA THR A 226 -11.77 -16.91 -28.24
C THR A 226 -11.72 -17.02 -29.77
N SER A 227 -12.52 -17.91 -30.36
CA SER A 227 -12.66 -18.05 -31.82
C SER A 227 -13.17 -16.77 -32.49
N SER A 228 -13.93 -15.93 -31.77
CA SER A 228 -14.37 -14.61 -32.22
C SER A 228 -13.37 -13.48 -31.94
N GLY A 229 -12.15 -13.81 -31.49
CA GLY A 229 -11.06 -12.86 -31.26
C GLY A 229 -11.10 -12.12 -29.92
N LYS A 230 -12.13 -12.32 -29.07
CA LYS A 230 -12.21 -11.70 -27.73
C LYS A 230 -11.11 -12.22 -26.82
N LEU A 231 -10.47 -11.31 -26.08
CA LEU A 231 -9.45 -11.63 -25.07
C LEU A 231 -10.02 -12.54 -23.98
N ARG A 232 -9.30 -13.61 -23.65
CA ARG A 232 -9.63 -14.52 -22.54
C ARG A 232 -8.76 -14.15 -21.33
N ARG A 233 -9.11 -13.05 -20.64
CA ARG A 233 -8.31 -12.50 -19.51
C ARG A 233 -8.08 -13.53 -18.41
N ALA A 234 -9.15 -14.16 -17.91
CA ALA A 234 -9.05 -15.20 -16.87
C ALA A 234 -8.15 -16.37 -17.28
N ALA A 235 -8.32 -16.92 -18.49
CA ALA A 235 -7.49 -18.04 -18.93
C ALA A 235 -6.01 -17.62 -19.16
N THR A 236 -5.77 -16.38 -19.61
CA THR A 236 -4.42 -15.84 -19.77
C THR A 236 -3.75 -15.63 -18.41
N ARG A 237 -4.49 -15.09 -17.42
CA ARG A 237 -4.07 -15.00 -16.02
C ARG A 237 -3.72 -16.38 -15.47
N ASP A 238 -4.57 -17.38 -15.68
CA ASP A 238 -4.34 -18.73 -15.12
C ASP A 238 -3.07 -19.35 -15.74
N ARG A 239 -2.81 -19.16 -17.05
CA ARG A 239 -1.53 -19.53 -17.68
C ARG A 239 -0.33 -18.77 -17.11
N TYR A 240 -0.48 -17.47 -16.86
CA TYR A 240 0.55 -16.65 -16.22
C TYR A 240 0.88 -17.19 -14.82
N LEU A 241 -0.13 -17.44 -13.99
CA LEU A 241 0.02 -17.96 -12.64
C LEU A 241 0.64 -19.36 -12.63
N ALA A 242 0.32 -20.19 -13.63
CA ALA A 242 0.93 -21.50 -13.81
C ALA A 242 2.37 -21.45 -14.38
N GLY A 243 2.89 -20.27 -14.71
CA GLY A 243 4.23 -20.11 -15.30
C GLY A 243 4.35 -20.57 -16.76
N GLN A 244 3.23 -20.74 -17.46
CA GLN A 244 3.14 -21.39 -18.78
C GLN A 244 3.22 -20.42 -19.98
N LEU A 245 3.73 -19.20 -19.79
CA LEU A 245 3.78 -18.14 -20.82
C LEU A 245 5.09 -18.06 -21.62
N SER A 246 5.92 -19.12 -21.60
CA SER A 246 7.09 -19.43 -22.48
C SER A 246 8.48 -19.40 -21.80
N GLU A 247 9.28 -20.40 -22.21
CA GLU A 247 10.62 -20.83 -21.79
C GLU A 247 11.79 -19.86 -22.08
N GLN A 248 11.54 -18.65 -22.62
CA GLN A 248 12.62 -17.70 -22.97
C GLN A 248 12.65 -16.41 -22.15
N VAL A 249 11.79 -16.27 -21.14
CA VAL A 249 12.04 -15.28 -20.09
C VAL A 249 13.08 -15.89 -19.16
N ARG A 250 14.37 -15.80 -19.55
CA ARG A 250 15.48 -15.92 -18.61
C ARG A 250 15.22 -14.90 -17.51
N ARG A 251 14.62 -15.39 -16.42
CA ARG A 251 14.40 -14.64 -15.18
C ARG A 251 15.76 -14.06 -14.81
N PRO A 252 15.93 -12.74 -14.76
CA PRO A 252 17.15 -12.15 -14.25
C PRO A 252 17.41 -12.78 -12.87
N VAL A 253 18.62 -13.28 -12.62
CA VAL A 253 18.98 -14.06 -11.41
C VAL A 253 18.61 -13.33 -10.10
N TRP A 254 18.50 -12.01 -10.14
CA TRP A 254 18.03 -11.19 -9.02
C TRP A 254 16.51 -11.32 -8.72
N GLN A 255 15.68 -11.76 -9.66
CA GLN A 255 14.25 -12.08 -9.45
C GLN A 255 14.04 -13.48 -8.88
N LEU A 256 14.93 -14.44 -9.15
CA LEU A 256 14.91 -15.78 -8.51
C LEU A 256 15.36 -15.71 -7.05
N MET A 257 16.29 -14.80 -6.69
CA MET A 257 16.60 -14.48 -5.29
C MET A 257 15.39 -13.88 -4.55
N ARG A 258 14.51 -13.15 -5.26
CA ARG A 258 13.22 -12.70 -4.71
C ARG A 258 12.24 -13.86 -4.58
N ALA A 259 12.01 -14.67 -5.61
CA ALA A 259 11.04 -15.77 -5.58
C ALA A 259 11.42 -16.93 -4.62
N ALA A 260 12.71 -17.21 -4.41
CA ALA A 260 13.18 -18.16 -3.40
C ALA A 260 13.02 -17.60 -1.97
N GLY A 261 13.26 -16.30 -1.78
CA GLY A 261 13.03 -15.62 -0.51
C GLY A 261 11.54 -15.43 -0.18
N SER A 262 10.68 -15.40 -1.19
CA SER A 262 9.26 -15.10 -1.06
C SER A 262 8.44 -16.36 -0.67
N GLY A 263 8.81 -17.53 -1.21
CA GLY A 263 8.34 -18.83 -0.71
C GLY A 263 8.85 -19.17 0.69
N LEU A 264 10.10 -18.80 1.01
CA LEU A 264 10.64 -18.92 2.38
C LEU A 264 9.92 -17.98 3.35
N ARG A 265 9.64 -16.74 2.94
CA ARG A 265 8.86 -15.76 3.68
C ARG A 265 7.46 -16.25 4.00
N ALA A 266 6.71 -16.73 2.99
CA ALA A 266 5.36 -17.26 3.19
C ALA A 266 5.36 -18.46 4.16
N ARG A 267 6.32 -19.37 4.01
CA ARG A 267 6.50 -20.50 4.94
C ARG A 267 6.79 -20.03 6.36
N ILE A 268 7.72 -19.10 6.55
CA ILE A 268 8.08 -18.58 7.88
C ILE A 268 6.91 -17.82 8.51
N LEU A 269 6.17 -17.02 7.74
CA LEU A 269 5.00 -16.28 8.22
C LEU A 269 3.80 -17.19 8.54
N SER A 270 3.72 -18.36 7.88
CA SER A 270 2.73 -19.40 8.19
C SER A 270 3.09 -20.27 9.39
N LEU A 271 4.29 -20.12 9.96
CA LEU A 271 4.69 -20.89 11.13
C LEU A 271 3.78 -20.57 12.32
N PRO A 272 3.44 -21.57 13.16
CA PRO A 272 2.91 -21.33 14.49
C PRO A 272 3.76 -20.30 15.25
N GLY A 273 3.13 -19.41 16.03
CA GLY A 273 3.81 -18.26 16.63
C GLY A 273 5.08 -18.59 17.42
N GLN A 274 5.14 -19.75 18.09
CA GLN A 274 6.34 -20.21 18.81
C GLN A 274 7.52 -20.55 17.87
N LEU A 275 7.26 -21.15 16.71
CA LEU A 275 8.29 -21.49 15.73
C LEU A 275 8.80 -20.23 15.01
N TYR A 276 7.90 -19.28 14.71
CA TYR A 276 8.32 -17.97 14.22
C TYR A 276 9.17 -17.22 15.26
N ALA A 277 8.77 -17.22 16.54
CA ALA A 277 9.55 -16.62 17.61
C ALA A 277 10.96 -17.23 17.71
N GLY A 278 11.06 -18.56 17.65
CA GLY A 278 12.34 -19.27 17.59
C GLY A 278 13.19 -18.87 16.37
N TYR A 279 12.57 -18.78 15.19
CA TYR A 279 13.23 -18.28 13.98
C TYR A 279 13.76 -16.85 14.15
N ALA A 280 12.93 -15.92 14.65
CA ALA A 280 13.31 -14.53 14.83
C ALA A 280 14.47 -14.37 15.83
N TRP A 281 14.47 -15.16 16.91
CA TRP A 281 15.59 -15.23 17.85
C TRP A 281 16.85 -15.80 17.21
N ALA A 282 16.75 -16.87 16.43
CA ALA A 282 17.90 -17.44 15.71
C ALA A 282 18.53 -16.42 14.75
N VAL A 283 17.70 -15.67 14.01
CA VAL A 283 18.16 -14.56 13.16
C VAL A 283 18.84 -13.47 13.99
N PHE A 284 18.25 -13.07 15.11
CA PHE A 284 18.84 -12.07 16.00
C PHE A 284 20.21 -12.52 16.52
N TYR A 285 20.33 -13.72 17.07
CA TYR A 285 21.59 -14.22 17.63
C TYR A 285 22.66 -14.48 16.57
N LEU A 286 22.26 -14.81 15.32
CA LEU A 286 23.19 -14.95 14.21
C LEU A 286 23.80 -13.60 13.80
N ILE A 287 23.04 -12.51 13.91
CA ILE A 287 23.39 -11.21 13.34
C ILE A 287 23.95 -10.25 14.39
N ALA A 288 23.34 -10.17 15.56
CA ALA A 288 23.65 -9.19 16.59
C ALA A 288 25.13 -9.17 17.01
N PRO A 289 25.86 -10.30 17.17
CA PRO A 289 27.27 -10.28 17.55
C PRO A 289 28.15 -9.54 16.55
N TRP A 290 27.92 -9.73 15.25
CA TRP A 290 28.72 -9.10 14.19
C TRP A 290 28.54 -7.58 14.17
N PHE A 291 27.29 -7.12 14.31
CA PHE A 291 27.00 -5.69 14.40
C PHE A 291 27.51 -5.09 15.71
N TRP A 292 27.44 -5.84 16.82
CA TRP A 292 27.98 -5.41 18.10
C TRP A 292 29.51 -5.21 18.02
N ILE A 293 30.25 -6.19 17.49
CA ILE A 293 31.70 -6.10 17.29
C ILE A 293 32.05 -4.92 16.38
N GLY A 294 31.33 -4.78 15.25
CA GLY A 294 31.52 -3.66 14.33
C GLY A 294 31.31 -2.29 15.00
N ILE A 295 30.25 -2.14 15.79
CA ILE A 295 29.97 -0.89 16.52
C ILE A 295 31.04 -0.61 17.58
N MET A 296 31.58 -1.64 18.24
CA MET A 296 32.66 -1.46 19.22
C MET A 296 33.95 -1.00 18.55
N ALA A 297 34.30 -1.58 17.40
CA ALA A 297 35.53 -1.26 16.68
C ALA A 297 35.50 0.13 16.00
N ILE A 298 34.34 0.59 15.53
CA ILE A 298 34.23 1.85 14.77
C ILE A 298 34.48 3.09 15.67
N PRO A 299 35.44 3.98 15.32
CA PRO A 299 35.74 5.16 16.13
C PRO A 299 34.76 6.32 15.92
N SER A 300 34.13 6.46 14.75
CA SER A 300 33.23 7.58 14.45
C SER A 300 31.78 7.33 14.90
N PRO A 301 31.16 8.22 15.72
CA PRO A 301 29.77 8.09 16.14
C PRO A 301 28.77 8.00 14.97
N ARG A 302 28.97 8.79 13.91
CA ARG A 302 28.09 8.77 12.73
C ARG A 302 28.10 7.40 12.04
N LEU A 303 29.27 6.78 11.93
CA LEU A 303 29.44 5.46 11.33
C LEU A 303 28.87 4.36 12.22
N ARG A 304 28.97 4.46 13.55
CA ARG A 304 28.31 3.53 14.49
C ARG A 304 26.81 3.50 14.30
N TRP A 305 26.18 4.69 14.21
CA TRP A 305 24.75 4.80 13.96
C TRP A 305 24.35 4.29 12.57
N SER A 306 25.17 4.50 11.55
CA SER A 306 24.96 3.89 10.24
C SER A 306 25.04 2.37 10.29
N MET A 307 26.02 1.81 11.00
CA MET A 307 26.18 0.36 11.22
C MET A 307 24.97 -0.22 11.97
N ALA A 308 24.54 0.42 13.05
CA ALA A 308 23.35 0.04 13.81
C ALA A 308 22.10 0.01 12.92
N ARG A 309 21.89 1.05 12.10
CA ARG A 309 20.74 1.08 11.16
C ARG A 309 20.81 0.00 10.08
N ILE A 310 22.00 -0.34 9.58
CA ILE A 310 22.17 -1.46 8.65
C ILE A 310 21.75 -2.76 9.33
N GLY A 311 22.19 -2.98 10.56
CA GLY A 311 21.83 -4.16 11.36
C GLY A 311 20.33 -4.24 11.63
N ILE A 312 19.72 -3.13 12.05
CA ILE A 312 18.27 -3.04 12.31
C ILE A 312 17.48 -3.33 11.02
N ARG A 313 17.85 -2.73 9.89
CA ARG A 313 17.18 -2.99 8.60
C ARG A 313 17.35 -4.42 8.14
N LEU A 314 18.52 -5.02 8.35
CA LEU A 314 18.78 -6.40 8.01
C LEU A 314 17.94 -7.35 8.87
N LEU A 315 17.97 -7.16 10.19
CA LEU A 315 17.16 -7.90 11.14
C LEU A 315 15.69 -7.82 10.75
N ARG A 316 15.17 -6.60 10.56
CA ARG A 316 13.80 -6.32 10.17
C ARG A 316 13.40 -7.00 8.86
N ARG A 317 14.28 -6.98 7.85
CA ARG A 317 14.02 -7.63 6.55
C ARG A 317 13.96 -9.14 6.68
N LEU A 318 14.86 -9.74 7.46
CA LEU A 318 14.91 -11.18 7.68
C LEU A 318 13.77 -11.66 8.58
N THR A 319 13.37 -10.86 9.57
CA THR A 319 12.18 -11.15 10.39
C THR A 319 10.87 -10.67 9.75
N PHE A 320 10.89 -10.18 8.50
CA PHE A 320 9.69 -9.75 7.77
C PHE A 320 8.82 -8.70 8.48
N VAL A 321 9.41 -7.89 9.37
CA VAL A 321 8.71 -6.80 10.04
C VAL A 321 8.64 -5.58 9.10
N ARG A 322 7.44 -5.03 8.91
CA ARG A 322 7.23 -3.81 8.11
C ARG A 322 7.26 -2.60 9.03
N LEU A 323 8.13 -1.62 8.71
CA LEU A 323 8.17 -0.33 9.38
C LEU A 323 7.71 0.75 8.41
N VAL A 324 6.64 1.46 8.76
CA VAL A 324 6.16 2.65 8.04
C VAL A 324 6.57 3.89 8.84
N VAL A 325 7.13 4.88 8.16
CA VAL A 325 7.59 6.12 8.79
C VAL A 325 6.95 7.30 8.06
N THR A 326 6.24 8.13 8.80
CA THR A 326 5.51 9.30 8.29
C THR A 326 5.98 10.55 9.03
N GLY A 327 6.07 11.70 8.35
CA GLY A 327 6.47 12.97 8.96
C GLY A 327 7.97 13.12 9.17
N ARG A 328 8.79 12.39 8.43
CA ARG A 328 10.27 12.48 8.56
C ARG A 328 10.79 13.85 8.17
N GLU A 329 10.10 14.53 7.28
CA GLU A 329 10.28 15.91 6.86
C GLU A 329 10.06 16.93 7.99
N HIS A 330 9.34 16.58 9.06
CA HIS A 330 9.15 17.44 10.22
C HIS A 330 10.39 17.51 11.12
N LEU A 331 11.37 16.62 10.91
CA LEU A 331 12.59 16.62 11.68
C LEU A 331 13.41 17.90 11.41
N PRO A 332 13.89 18.60 12.46
CA PRO A 332 14.71 19.80 12.28
C PRO A 332 15.93 19.55 11.36
N PRO A 333 16.44 20.55 10.62
CA PRO A 333 17.60 20.37 9.74
C PRO A 333 18.81 19.76 10.44
N THR A 334 19.66 19.05 9.69
CA THR A 334 20.88 18.44 10.22
C THR A 334 21.76 19.50 10.89
N GLY A 335 22.23 19.22 12.12
CA GLY A 335 23.05 20.14 12.90
C GLY A 335 22.26 21.00 13.90
N ARG A 336 20.92 21.02 13.84
CA ARG A 336 20.10 21.61 14.91
C ARG A 336 19.71 20.53 15.95
N PRO A 337 20.09 20.68 17.23
CA PRO A 337 19.66 19.77 18.28
C PRO A 337 18.15 19.90 18.52
N PHE A 338 17.55 18.80 18.97
CA PHE A 338 16.15 18.74 19.35
C PHE A 338 15.94 17.57 20.32
N VAL A 339 14.82 17.60 21.03
CA VAL A 339 14.40 16.53 21.92
C VAL A 339 13.29 15.74 21.26
N LEU A 340 13.47 14.44 21.09
CA LEU A 340 12.45 13.53 20.56
C LEU A 340 11.74 12.83 21.73
N VAL A 341 10.42 12.87 21.73
CA VAL A 341 9.59 12.24 22.77
C VAL A 341 8.64 11.26 22.11
N ALA A 342 8.75 9.98 22.46
CA ALA A 342 7.90 8.93 21.91
C ALA A 342 7.18 8.16 23.01
N ASN A 343 5.96 7.67 22.75
CA ASN A 343 5.35 6.67 23.63
C ASN A 343 6.18 5.38 23.65
N HIS A 344 6.07 4.61 24.73
CA HIS A 344 6.80 3.38 24.95
C HIS A 344 5.83 2.22 25.12
N GLN A 345 5.89 1.24 24.23
CA GLN A 345 5.00 0.09 24.18
C GLN A 345 5.76 -1.25 24.12
N SER A 346 7.03 -1.22 23.70
CA SER A 346 7.82 -2.43 23.49
C SER A 346 9.33 -2.19 23.51
N TYR A 347 10.11 -3.25 23.74
CA TYR A 347 11.57 -3.22 23.58
C TYR A 347 12.02 -2.89 22.14
N LEU A 348 11.14 -3.04 21.14
CA LEU A 348 11.44 -2.70 19.75
C LEU A 348 11.39 -1.19 19.45
N ASP A 349 10.84 -0.38 20.35
CA ASP A 349 10.64 1.06 20.12
C ASP A 349 11.94 1.81 19.83
N GLY A 350 12.99 1.51 20.60
CA GLY A 350 14.31 2.11 20.40
C GLY A 350 14.89 1.78 19.02
N LEU A 351 14.66 0.56 18.52
CA LEU A 351 15.11 0.14 17.19
C LEU A 351 14.30 0.84 16.09
N ALA A 352 12.98 0.95 16.27
CA ALA A 352 12.10 1.65 15.34
C ALA A 352 12.48 3.14 15.21
N LEU A 353 12.71 3.82 16.33
CA LEU A 353 13.15 5.22 16.34
C LEU A 353 14.54 5.40 15.69
N ALA A 354 15.49 4.50 15.97
CA ALA A 354 16.81 4.55 15.38
C ALA A 354 16.78 4.44 13.84
N GLU A 355 15.90 3.60 13.29
CA GLU A 355 15.69 3.50 11.83
C GLU A 355 14.97 4.73 11.26
N ALA A 356 13.90 5.19 11.93
CA ALA A 356 13.03 6.26 11.46
C ALA A 356 13.72 7.62 11.39
N VAL A 357 14.46 7.98 12.44
CA VAL A 357 15.13 9.29 12.55
C VAL A 357 16.30 9.41 11.58
N GLY A 358 17.01 8.30 11.33
CA GLY A 358 18.05 8.25 10.30
C GLY A 358 19.34 9.04 10.61
N ARG A 359 19.47 9.60 11.82
CA ARG A 359 20.65 10.32 12.33
C ARG A 359 20.96 9.88 13.77
N PRO A 360 22.17 10.18 14.31
CA PRO A 360 22.52 9.85 15.68
C PRO A 360 21.52 10.41 16.70
N ILE A 361 21.08 9.58 17.65
CA ILE A 361 20.17 9.98 18.73
C ILE A 361 20.68 9.42 20.07
N GLY A 362 20.95 10.27 21.04
CA GLY A 362 21.29 9.85 22.39
C GLY A 362 20.04 9.38 23.12
N PHE A 363 19.92 8.07 23.37
CA PHE A 363 18.82 7.55 24.18
C PHE A 363 19.08 7.83 25.65
N VAL A 364 18.04 8.26 26.36
CA VAL A 364 18.08 8.32 27.82
C VAL A 364 17.62 6.98 28.38
N ALA A 365 18.56 6.26 28.98
CA ALA A 365 18.41 4.87 29.40
C ALA A 365 18.35 4.73 30.93
N LYS A 366 17.68 3.67 31.38
CA LYS A 366 17.60 3.22 32.77
C LYS A 366 18.99 2.92 33.34
N SER A 367 19.35 3.48 34.49
CA SER A 367 20.60 3.21 35.22
C SER A 367 20.76 1.72 35.56
N GLU A 368 19.67 0.97 35.75
CA GLU A 368 19.70 -0.47 36.02
C GLU A 368 20.32 -1.29 34.87
N LEU A 369 20.34 -0.75 33.65
CA LEU A 369 21.03 -1.38 32.51
C LEU A 369 22.56 -1.40 32.70
N LEU A 370 23.10 -0.58 33.60
CA LEU A 370 24.51 -0.62 34.00
C LEU A 370 24.89 -1.93 34.69
N ALA A 371 23.93 -2.63 35.30
CA ALA A 371 24.16 -3.95 35.91
C ALA A 371 24.50 -5.04 34.88
N ARG A 372 24.26 -4.80 33.58
CA ARG A 372 24.58 -5.73 32.49
C ARG A 372 25.76 -5.19 31.68
N PRO A 373 27.01 -5.63 31.93
CA PRO A 373 28.21 -4.97 31.42
C PRO A 373 28.28 -4.89 29.88
N ILE A 374 27.84 -5.93 29.18
CA ILE A 374 27.81 -5.98 27.70
C ILE A 374 26.84 -4.95 27.13
N VAL A 375 25.64 -4.84 27.73
CA VAL A 375 24.59 -3.90 27.30
C VAL A 375 25.01 -2.47 27.64
N ALA A 376 25.58 -2.26 28.83
CA ALA A 376 26.09 -0.98 29.27
C ALA A 376 27.21 -0.45 28.36
N ALA A 377 28.18 -1.30 28.03
CA ALA A 377 29.26 -0.96 27.10
C ALA A 377 28.71 -0.56 25.73
N PHE A 378 27.76 -1.33 25.19
CA PHE A 378 27.11 -1.02 23.91
C PHE A 378 26.39 0.33 23.92
N MET A 379 25.55 0.55 24.93
CA MET A 379 24.77 1.77 25.10
C MET A 379 25.68 3.01 25.24
N ARG A 380 26.73 2.93 26.07
CA ARG A 380 27.75 4.00 26.18
C ARG A 380 28.42 4.28 24.84
N ARG A 381 28.77 3.23 24.08
CA ARG A 381 29.39 3.37 22.77
C ARG A 381 28.49 4.05 21.74
N MET A 382 27.18 3.88 21.86
CA MET A 382 26.15 4.51 21.03
C MET A 382 25.81 5.94 21.46
N GLY A 383 26.32 6.41 22.61
CA GLY A 383 26.02 7.75 23.15
C GLY A 383 24.76 7.81 24.01
N ALA A 384 24.37 6.69 24.64
CA ALA A 384 23.26 6.68 25.58
C ALA A 384 23.63 7.39 26.89
N ASN A 385 22.69 8.17 27.42
CA ASN A 385 22.82 8.87 28.70
C ASN A 385 22.03 8.09 29.76
N PHE A 386 22.71 7.67 30.83
CA PHE A 386 22.10 6.89 31.90
C PHE A 386 21.56 7.83 32.98
N VAL A 387 20.31 7.60 33.39
CA VAL A 387 19.55 8.45 34.31
C VAL A 387 19.01 7.59 35.44
N ASP A 388 19.18 8.04 36.68
CA ASP A 388 18.80 7.30 37.89
C ASP A 388 17.43 7.72 38.40
N ARG A 389 16.47 6.79 38.40
CA ARG A 389 15.04 7.12 38.47
C ARG A 389 14.44 7.08 39.87
N PHE A 390 15.26 6.89 40.90
CA PHE A 390 14.81 6.71 42.28
C PHE A 390 14.97 7.94 43.18
N ASP A 391 15.42 9.08 42.67
CA ASP A 391 15.55 10.30 43.47
C ASP A 391 14.65 11.45 42.97
N PRO A 392 13.48 11.67 43.61
CA PRO A 392 12.60 12.81 43.32
C PRO A 392 13.26 14.18 43.50
N HIS A 393 14.40 14.27 44.20
CA HIS A 393 15.13 15.52 44.44
C HIS A 393 16.28 15.77 43.45
N ALA A 394 16.61 14.82 42.56
CA ALA A 394 17.71 14.95 41.59
C ALA A 394 17.37 15.73 40.30
N GLY A 395 16.11 16.18 40.15
CA GLY A 395 15.56 16.72 38.90
C GLY A 395 16.32 17.91 38.30
N SER A 396 16.96 18.77 39.10
CA SER A 396 17.69 19.94 38.59
C SER A 396 19.09 19.58 38.05
N ALA A 397 19.84 18.73 38.75
CA ALA A 397 21.19 18.32 38.37
C ALA A 397 21.19 17.42 37.12
N GLU A 398 20.18 16.55 36.99
CA GLU A 398 20.01 15.66 35.85
C GLU A 398 19.53 16.40 34.59
N SER A 399 18.60 17.35 34.74
CA SER A 399 18.18 18.25 33.66
C SER A 399 19.36 19.11 33.17
N GLY A 400 20.23 19.58 34.07
CA GLY A 400 21.44 20.32 33.72
C GLY A 400 22.41 19.53 32.83
N ARG A 401 22.66 18.25 33.13
CA ARG A 401 23.51 17.38 32.28
C ARG A 401 22.91 17.14 30.91
N LEU A 402 21.60 16.91 30.82
CA LEU A 402 20.91 16.71 29.54
C LEU A 402 20.90 18.00 28.71
N THR A 403 20.75 19.16 29.36
CA THR A 403 20.87 20.49 28.75
C THR A 403 22.27 20.71 28.17
N GLU A 404 23.33 20.29 28.88
CA GLU A 404 24.71 20.36 28.37
C GLU A 404 24.93 19.47 27.12
N VAL A 405 24.29 18.30 27.07
CA VAL A 405 24.33 17.42 25.89
C VAL A 405 23.61 18.07 24.69
N LEU A 406 22.45 18.68 24.92
CA LEU A 406 21.73 19.44 23.87
C LEU A 406 22.54 20.66 23.41
N GLY A 407 23.20 21.36 24.33
CA GLY A 407 24.10 22.50 24.04
C GLY A 407 25.31 22.13 23.18
N ARG A 408 25.76 20.87 23.23
CA ARG A 408 26.79 20.31 22.33
C ARG A 408 26.26 19.97 20.93
N GLY A 409 24.99 20.24 20.65
CA GLY A 409 24.36 19.97 19.35
C GLY A 409 23.87 18.53 19.18
N GLU A 410 23.83 17.75 20.26
CA GLU A 410 23.34 16.38 20.21
C GLU A 410 21.80 16.32 20.26
N THR A 411 21.24 15.32 19.60
CA THR A 411 19.79 15.05 19.66
C THR A 411 19.52 13.99 20.70
N LEU A 412 18.55 14.23 21.58
CA LEU A 412 18.16 13.26 22.62
C LEU A 412 16.81 12.62 22.31
N ALA A 413 16.66 11.34 22.61
CA ALA A 413 15.41 10.60 22.48
C ALA A 413 14.95 10.06 23.84
N PHE A 414 13.69 10.34 24.17
CA PHE A 414 13.06 10.01 25.44
C PHE A 414 11.78 9.20 25.25
N PHE A 415 11.62 8.25 26.15
CA PHE A 415 10.36 7.58 26.44
C PHE A 415 9.84 8.13 27.78
N PRO A 416 9.00 9.18 27.77
CA PRO A 416 8.63 9.94 28.96
C PRO A 416 7.78 9.11 29.93
N GLU A 417 7.14 8.04 29.47
CA GLU A 417 6.44 7.04 30.30
C GLU A 417 7.41 6.32 31.27
N GLY A 418 8.70 6.25 30.90
CA GLY A 418 9.75 5.56 31.64
C GLY A 418 9.65 4.04 31.60
N THR A 419 8.46 3.48 31.45
CA THR A 419 8.24 2.05 31.32
C THR A 419 7.10 1.82 30.34
N PHE A 420 6.85 0.58 29.98
CA PHE A 420 5.63 0.17 29.30
C PHE A 420 4.98 -0.99 30.05
N ARG A 421 3.71 -1.23 29.76
CA ARG A 421 2.92 -2.36 30.28
C ARG A 421 2.38 -3.16 29.10
N GLU A 422 2.05 -4.43 29.34
CA GLU A 422 1.43 -5.29 28.34
C GLU A 422 0.10 -4.71 27.83
N GLN A 423 -0.70 -4.16 28.75
CA GLN A 423 -2.00 -3.57 28.45
C GLN A 423 -1.89 -2.33 27.54
N PRO A 424 -2.80 -2.17 26.56
CA PRO A 424 -2.90 -0.96 25.76
C PRO A 424 -3.16 0.28 26.62
N GLY A 425 -2.54 1.39 26.24
CA GLY A 425 -2.68 2.67 26.94
C GLY A 425 -1.40 3.50 26.90
N LEU A 426 -1.56 4.81 27.14
CA LEU A 426 -0.48 5.78 27.27
C LEU A 426 -0.31 6.13 28.75
N LEU A 427 0.85 5.80 29.33
CA LEU A 427 1.17 6.09 30.73
C LEU A 427 1.44 7.59 30.95
N PRO A 428 1.42 8.07 32.21
CA PRO A 428 1.80 9.43 32.54
C PRO A 428 3.22 9.77 32.09
N PHE A 429 3.40 10.98 31.56
CA PHE A 429 4.69 11.48 31.08
C PHE A 429 5.47 12.14 32.22
N ARG A 430 6.71 11.71 32.42
CA ARG A 430 7.65 12.32 33.36
C ARG A 430 8.25 13.60 32.77
N MET A 431 8.59 14.55 33.64
CA MET A 431 8.98 15.92 33.24
C MET A 431 10.38 16.06 32.63
N GLY A 432 11.32 15.14 32.89
CA GLY A 432 12.75 15.35 32.59
C GLY A 432 13.06 15.71 31.13
N ALA A 433 12.38 15.08 30.16
CA ALA A 433 12.58 15.38 28.74
C ALA A 433 12.13 16.82 28.37
N PHE A 434 11.01 17.24 28.96
CA PHE A 434 10.37 18.52 28.67
C PHE A 434 11.10 19.67 29.36
N ALA A 435 11.57 19.45 30.59
CA ALA A 435 12.42 20.39 31.31
C ALA A 435 13.75 20.62 30.58
N ALA A 436 14.42 19.56 30.11
CA ALA A 436 15.65 19.68 29.34
C ALA A 436 15.44 20.40 28.00
N ALA A 437 14.31 20.16 27.31
CA ALA A 437 13.99 20.86 26.07
C ALA A 437 13.75 22.37 26.29
N ALA A 438 12.98 22.73 27.34
CA ALA A 438 12.69 24.12 27.69
C ALA A 438 13.97 24.87 28.12
N GLN A 439 14.75 24.31 29.05
CA GLN A 439 15.99 24.92 29.55
C GLN A 439 17.05 25.09 28.46
N ALA A 440 17.15 24.13 27.54
CA ALA A 440 18.08 24.23 26.41
C ALA A 440 17.55 25.13 25.27
N GLY A 441 16.29 25.58 25.33
CA GLY A 441 15.66 26.35 24.26
C GLY A 441 15.59 25.61 22.92
N VAL A 442 15.50 24.27 22.94
CA VAL A 442 15.48 23.43 21.73
C VAL A 442 14.07 22.92 21.43
N PRO A 443 13.72 22.73 20.15
CA PRO A 443 12.42 22.19 19.80
C PRO A 443 12.23 20.76 20.30
N LEU A 444 11.00 20.44 20.67
CA LEU A 444 10.57 19.10 21.04
C LEU A 444 9.75 18.47 19.90
N VAL A 445 10.10 17.27 19.46
CA VAL A 445 9.42 16.55 18.38
C VAL A 445 8.65 15.37 18.99
N PRO A 446 7.31 15.40 19.02
CA PRO A 446 6.52 14.27 19.49
C PRO A 446 6.49 13.17 18.43
N VAL A 447 6.52 11.91 18.87
CA VAL A 447 6.49 10.73 18.01
C VAL A 447 5.49 9.72 18.55
N ALA A 448 4.61 9.23 17.68
CA ALA A 448 3.68 8.16 18.02
C ALA A 448 4.15 6.85 17.38
N LEU A 449 4.40 5.86 18.23
CA LEU A 449 4.75 4.49 17.87
C LEU A 449 3.49 3.63 17.97
N ARG A 450 3.19 2.89 16.90
CA ARG A 450 2.08 1.93 16.81
C ARG A 450 2.60 0.57 16.35
N GLY A 451 1.95 -0.51 16.74
CA GLY A 451 2.24 -1.85 16.22
C GLY A 451 3.43 -2.56 16.87
N THR A 452 4.29 -1.85 17.62
CA THR A 452 5.49 -2.44 18.24
C THR A 452 5.15 -3.38 19.39
N ARG A 453 4.04 -3.13 20.10
CA ARG A 453 3.50 -4.02 21.14
C ARG A 453 3.10 -5.38 20.58
N GLU A 454 2.41 -5.38 19.45
CA GLU A 454 1.93 -6.59 18.78
C GLU A 454 3.11 -7.42 18.25
N LEU A 455 4.17 -6.76 17.79
CA LEU A 455 5.39 -7.40 17.31
C LEU A 455 6.23 -8.05 18.42
N MET A 456 6.23 -7.48 19.62
CA MET A 456 6.95 -8.02 20.77
C MET A 456 6.17 -7.71 22.05
N PRO A 457 5.25 -8.60 22.44
CA PRO A 457 4.49 -8.50 23.68
C PRO A 457 5.44 -8.55 24.90
N GLY A 458 5.22 -7.65 25.86
CA GLY A 458 6.19 -7.29 26.91
C GLY A 458 6.67 -8.42 27.81
N ASP A 459 5.84 -9.44 28.07
CA ASP A 459 6.11 -10.46 29.09
C ASP A 459 6.52 -11.82 28.49
N GLY A 460 6.31 -12.02 27.19
CA GLY A 460 6.55 -13.31 26.52
C GLY A 460 7.86 -13.43 25.74
N PHE A 461 8.60 -12.32 25.52
CA PHE A 461 9.76 -12.26 24.61
C PHE A 461 9.55 -13.08 23.33
N SER A 462 8.33 -13.01 22.80
CA SER A 462 7.86 -13.86 21.70
C SER A 462 7.61 -12.95 20.50
N PRO A 463 8.64 -12.76 19.63
CA PRO A 463 8.50 -11.96 18.44
C PRO A 463 7.34 -12.48 17.59
N ARG A 464 6.59 -11.57 16.98
CA ARG A 464 5.54 -11.87 15.99
C ARG A 464 5.84 -11.09 14.71
N PRO A 465 5.42 -11.61 13.55
CA PRO A 465 5.49 -10.82 12.32
C PRO A 465 4.40 -9.75 12.34
N GLY A 466 4.58 -8.69 11.56
CA GLY A 466 3.57 -7.64 11.47
C GLY A 466 4.10 -6.30 11.00
N HIS A 467 3.38 -5.27 11.41
CA HIS A 467 3.56 -3.89 10.99
C HIS A 467 3.74 -3.00 12.22
N ALA A 468 4.75 -2.13 12.18
CA ALA A 468 4.92 -1.01 13.08
C ALA A 468 4.93 0.30 12.31
N GLU A 469 4.41 1.35 12.94
CA GLU A 469 4.35 2.69 12.39
C GLU A 469 5.05 3.67 13.31
N VAL A 470 5.78 4.61 12.72
CA VAL A 470 6.44 5.73 13.40
C VAL A 470 5.91 7.02 12.79
N LEU A 471 5.06 7.71 13.52
CA LEU A 471 4.47 8.99 13.15
C LEU A 471 5.27 10.09 13.82
N ILE A 472 5.96 10.94 13.04
CA ILE A 472 6.76 12.05 13.55
C ILE A 472 5.96 13.34 13.42
N GLY A 473 5.70 14.02 14.53
CA GLY A 473 4.95 15.27 14.56
C GLY A 473 5.78 16.50 14.23
N LEU A 474 5.09 17.62 14.06
CA LEU A 474 5.74 18.92 13.90
C LEU A 474 6.52 19.31 15.17
N PRO A 475 7.69 19.97 15.04
CA PRO A 475 8.44 20.45 16.19
C PRO A 475 7.64 21.47 17.01
N ILE A 476 7.63 21.28 18.32
CA ILE A 476 7.01 22.14 19.31
C ILE A 476 8.11 23.00 19.93
N GLN A 477 8.03 24.31 19.75
CA GLN A 477 8.97 25.23 20.40
C GLN A 477 8.56 25.49 21.85
N PRO A 478 9.53 25.55 22.79
CA PRO A 478 9.27 26.06 24.14
C PRO A 478 8.91 27.55 24.08
N TYR A 479 8.00 27.99 24.95
CA TYR A 479 7.61 29.41 25.08
C TYR A 479 8.48 30.18 26.09
N GLY A 480 9.37 29.48 26.79
CA GLY A 480 10.28 29.98 27.82
C GLY A 480 11.23 28.89 28.28
N ASP A 481 12.09 29.20 29.25
CA ASP A 481 13.07 28.28 29.84
C ASP A 481 12.66 27.76 31.24
N ASP A 482 11.46 28.12 31.68
CA ASP A 482 10.93 27.85 33.00
C ASP A 482 10.12 26.53 33.08
N TRP A 483 9.65 26.23 34.30
CA TRP A 483 8.87 25.03 34.57
C TRP A 483 7.50 25.04 33.87
N GLU A 484 6.90 26.21 33.67
CA GLU A 484 5.63 26.36 32.99
C GLU A 484 5.75 26.03 31.49
N ALA A 485 6.81 26.49 30.83
CA ALA A 485 7.13 26.09 29.47
C ALA A 485 7.33 24.57 29.33
N ALA A 486 7.99 23.93 30.31
CA ALA A 486 8.15 22.48 30.34
C ALA A 486 6.80 21.74 30.48
N ILE A 487 5.87 22.24 31.31
CA ILE A 487 4.51 21.68 31.44
C ILE A 487 3.75 21.82 30.12
N GLY A 488 3.79 23.00 29.50
CA GLY A 488 3.14 23.25 28.21
C GLY A 488 3.67 22.32 27.10
N LEU A 489 4.98 22.09 27.05
CA LEU A 489 5.58 21.10 26.14
C LEU A 489 5.06 19.69 26.39
N ARG A 490 5.02 19.25 27.66
CA ARG A 490 4.50 17.93 28.04
C ARG A 490 3.07 17.73 27.57
N ASP A 491 2.19 18.68 27.89
CA ASP A 491 0.76 18.53 27.66
C ASP A 491 0.43 18.52 26.17
N ARG A 492 1.08 19.38 25.38
CA ARG A 492 0.95 19.38 23.92
C ARG A 492 1.48 18.11 23.28
N ALA A 493 2.67 17.65 23.68
CA ALA A 493 3.25 16.42 23.17
C ALA A 493 2.38 15.20 23.53
N ARG A 494 1.92 15.12 24.78
CA ARG A 494 1.05 14.04 25.26
C ARG A 494 -0.28 14.03 24.52
N ALA A 495 -0.93 15.18 24.36
CA ALA A 495 -2.20 15.27 23.62
C ALA A 495 -2.03 14.80 22.17
N TRP A 496 -0.97 15.25 21.48
CA TRP A 496 -0.67 14.86 20.12
C TRP A 496 -0.41 13.35 19.97
N ILE A 497 0.35 12.76 20.91
CA ILE A 497 0.67 11.33 20.93
C ILE A 497 -0.58 10.52 21.28
N ALA A 498 -1.38 10.94 22.26
CA ALA A 498 -2.58 10.22 22.70
C ALA A 498 -3.58 10.06 21.56
N GLU A 499 -3.90 11.15 20.86
CA GLU A 499 -4.79 11.15 19.68
C GLU A 499 -4.33 10.15 18.61
N ARG A 500 -3.01 9.95 18.52
CA ARG A 500 -2.36 9.10 17.51
C ARG A 500 -1.94 7.74 18.04
N VAL A 501 -2.29 7.33 19.26
CA VAL A 501 -2.00 5.96 19.74
C VAL A 501 -3.29 5.17 19.97
N THR A 502 -4.42 5.85 20.12
CA THR A 502 -5.73 5.23 20.38
C THR A 502 -6.62 5.04 19.14
N GLY A 503 -6.20 5.53 17.97
CA GLY A 503 -7.00 5.55 16.73
C GLY A 503 -6.52 4.59 15.66
#